data_AF-A0A0R3WZX9-F1
#
_entry.id   AF-A0A0R3WZX9-F1
#
_cell.length_a   1.000
_cell.length_b   1.000
_cell.length_c   1.000
_cell.angle_alpha   90.00
_cell.angle_beta   90.00
_cell.angle_gamma   90.00
#
_symmetry.space_group_name_H-M   'P 1'
#
loop_
_entity.id
_entity.type
_entity.pdbx_description
1 polymer ?
#
loop_
_entity_poly.entity_id
_entity_poly.type
_entity_poly.pdbx_seq_one_letter_code
_entity_poly.pdbx_strand_id
1 'polypeptide(L)'
;MITCTPSTGELSVHLDINAIFPDRSLQGVSKVTVEIIDVDDNPPRFDNQKVWKRHLREALYRKGKKIDLPKAHDIDLLPEHRLIRYTLEHHSPAAEEIFHFEVSSSETPTLVLLKDLDAETQEYFNMTLLAFNPSRRPHFPSMYMGDRSSEQLESRLQVEIYVVDMNDNEPYFEKSIYNVTVPEDTLLGTTIFQVCH
;
A
#
# COMPACT_ATOMS: atom_id res chain seq x y z
N MET A 1 20.12 -1.09 35.56
CA MET A 1 19.17 -0.08 35.01
C MET A 1 19.28 -0.15 33.50
N ILE A 2 18.17 -0.17 32.76
CA ILE A 2 18.17 -0.13 31.29
C ILE A 2 18.05 1.33 30.88
N THR A 3 18.95 1.80 30.02
CA THR A 3 18.95 3.16 29.48
C THR A 3 18.94 3.10 27.96
N CYS A 4 18.08 3.90 27.34
CA CYS A 4 17.98 4.03 25.89
C CYS A 4 18.33 5.47 25.51
N THR A 5 19.28 5.66 24.61
CA THR A 5 19.59 6.98 24.02
C THR A 5 18.90 7.11 22.66
N PRO A 6 17.83 7.91 22.54
CA PRO A 6 16.96 7.92 21.36
C PRO A 6 17.64 8.32 20.04
N SER A 7 18.79 9.01 20.12
CA SER A 7 19.47 9.57 18.95
C SER A 7 20.52 8.67 18.31
N THR A 8 21.01 7.63 19.01
CA THR A 8 22.05 6.73 18.50
C THR A 8 21.57 5.30 18.28
N GLY A 9 20.36 4.95 18.73
CA GLY A 9 19.87 3.57 18.70
C GLY A 9 20.60 2.63 19.67
N GLU A 10 21.58 3.14 20.44
CA GLU A 10 22.25 2.37 21.47
C GLU A 10 21.30 2.11 22.64
N LEU A 11 21.01 0.84 22.86
CA LEU A 11 20.36 0.38 24.07
C LEU A 11 21.45 -0.20 24.98
N SER A 12 21.56 0.30 26.20
CA SER A 12 22.58 -0.17 27.14
C SER A 12 21.98 -0.63 28.47
N VAL A 13 22.56 -1.70 29.02
CA VAL A 13 22.19 -2.27 30.31
C VAL A 13 23.36 -2.13 31.26
N HIS A 14 23.15 -1.42 32.37
CA HIS A 14 24.15 -1.26 33.42
C HIS A 14 23.86 -2.21 34.59
N LEU A 15 24.88 -3.01 34.94
CA LEU A 15 24.85 -4.03 35.98
C LEU A 15 25.97 -3.76 37.00
N ASP A 16 25.63 -3.80 38.29
CA ASP A 16 26.60 -3.77 39.38
C ASP A 16 26.73 -5.18 39.96
N ILE A 17 27.92 -5.78 39.83
CA ILE A 17 28.24 -7.12 40.36
C ILE A 17 29.00 -6.93 41.67
N ASN A 18 28.37 -7.31 42.77
CA ASN A 18 28.94 -7.20 44.10
C ASN A 18 29.66 -8.52 44.48
N ALA A 19 30.96 -8.45 44.72
CA ALA A 19 31.69 -9.50 45.41
C ALA A 19 31.48 -9.33 46.92
N ILE A 20 30.97 -10.35 47.59
CA ILE A 20 30.69 -10.35 49.03
C ILE A 20 31.43 -11.48 49.72
N PHE A 21 31.95 -11.22 50.92
CA PHE A 21 32.49 -12.26 51.79
C PHE A 21 31.37 -13.14 52.38
N PRO A 22 31.68 -14.33 52.94
CA PRO A 22 30.69 -15.20 53.57
C PRO A 22 29.90 -14.55 54.72
N ASP A 23 30.49 -13.54 55.38
CA ASP A 23 29.85 -12.73 56.42
C ASP A 23 28.94 -11.61 55.88
N ARG A 24 28.75 -11.56 54.55
CA ARG A 24 27.98 -10.57 53.79
C ARG A 24 28.58 -9.17 53.74
N SER A 25 29.82 -8.97 54.19
CA SER A 25 30.53 -7.71 53.97
C SER A 25 30.94 -7.56 52.49
N LEU A 26 30.90 -6.33 51.99
CA LEU A 26 31.22 -6.02 50.59
C LEU A 26 32.74 -6.09 50.39
N GLN A 27 33.19 -7.00 49.52
CA GLN A 27 34.58 -7.14 49.13
C GLN A 27 34.95 -6.22 47.96
N GLY A 28 34.03 -6.02 47.02
CA GLY A 28 34.24 -5.17 45.85
C GLY A 28 33.02 -5.08 44.96
N VAL A 29 33.03 -4.13 44.04
CA VAL A 29 31.98 -3.92 43.04
C VAL A 29 32.63 -3.86 41.67
N SER A 30 32.11 -4.63 40.71
CA SER A 30 32.45 -4.51 39.30
C SER A 30 31.25 -3.97 38.53
N LYS A 31 31.48 -2.95 37.71
CA LYS A 31 30.45 -2.34 36.87
C LYS A 31 30.56 -2.92 35.47
N VAL A 32 29.49 -3.53 34.99
CA VAL A 32 29.40 -4.09 33.65
C VAL A 32 28.37 -3.29 32.86
N THR A 33 28.77 -2.81 31.68
CA THR A 33 27.87 -2.23 30.68
C THR A 33 27.73 -3.22 29.54
N VAL A 34 26.50 -3.58 29.22
CA VAL A 34 26.15 -4.37 28.04
C VAL A 34 25.55 -3.42 27.00
N GLU A 35 26.14 -3.37 25.83
CA GLU A 35 25.63 -2.62 24.68
C GLU A 35 24.84 -3.56 23.78
N ILE A 36 23.63 -3.16 23.42
CA ILE A 36 22.77 -3.85 22.49
C ILE A 36 22.79 -3.03 21.20
N ILE A 37 23.31 -3.68 20.16
CA ILE A 37 23.43 -3.12 18.81
C ILE A 37 22.21 -3.54 17.99
N ASP A 38 21.67 -2.58 17.25
CA ASP A 38 20.63 -2.84 16.26
C ASP A 38 21.21 -3.60 15.07
N VAL A 39 20.47 -4.60 14.59
CA VAL A 39 20.80 -5.35 13.39
C VAL A 39 19.58 -5.28 12.48
N ASP A 40 19.80 -5.09 11.19
CA ASP A 40 18.77 -5.05 10.16
C ASP A 40 18.12 -6.44 9.98
N ASP A 41 17.26 -6.84 10.93
CA ASP A 41 16.57 -8.13 10.93
C ASP A 41 15.03 -8.04 10.82
N ASN A 42 14.42 -6.87 11.02
CA ASN A 42 12.98 -6.68 10.82
C ASN A 42 12.70 -6.07 9.43
N PRO A 43 12.06 -6.78 8.50
CA PRO A 43 11.72 -6.21 7.20
C PRO A 43 10.49 -5.27 7.31
N PRO A 44 10.27 -4.39 6.33
CA PRO A 44 9.07 -3.57 6.28
C PRO A 44 7.80 -4.44 6.24
N ARG A 45 6.74 -3.98 6.91
CA ARG A 45 5.44 -4.65 6.96
C ARG A 45 4.31 -3.64 6.85
N PHE A 46 3.33 -3.93 6.00
CA PHE A 46 2.03 -3.27 6.11
C PHE A 46 1.34 -3.75 7.39
N ASP A 47 0.41 -2.95 7.91
CA ASP A 47 -0.53 -3.41 8.94
C ASP A 47 -1.20 -4.73 8.52
N ASN A 48 -1.80 -5.49 9.45
CA ASN A 48 -2.36 -6.85 9.29
C ASN A 48 -3.50 -6.98 8.23
N GLN A 49 -3.23 -6.56 7.00
CA GLN A 49 -4.13 -6.37 5.89
C GLN A 49 -3.38 -6.78 4.63
N LYS A 50 -3.77 -7.90 4.04
CA LYS A 50 -3.19 -8.38 2.76
C LYS A 50 -3.77 -7.67 1.55
N VAL A 51 -4.96 -7.08 1.70
CA VAL A 51 -5.72 -6.44 0.63
C VAL A 51 -6.29 -5.12 1.12
N TRP A 52 -5.97 -4.03 0.45
CA TRP A 52 -6.55 -2.71 0.64
C TRP A 52 -7.60 -2.41 -0.40
N LYS A 53 -8.86 -2.33 0.03
CA LYS A 53 -10.02 -2.12 -0.83
C LYS A 53 -10.55 -0.70 -0.68
N ARG A 54 -10.83 -0.04 -1.80
CA ARG A 54 -11.52 1.25 -1.83
C ARG A 54 -12.64 1.28 -2.86
N HIS A 55 -13.70 2.01 -2.51
CA HIS A 55 -14.82 2.31 -3.39
C HIS A 55 -14.78 3.81 -3.67
N LEU A 56 -14.57 4.20 -4.92
CA LEU A 56 -14.36 5.58 -5.35
C LEU A 56 -15.51 5.99 -6.25
N ARG A 57 -16.25 7.05 -5.88
CA ARG A 57 -17.35 7.57 -6.70
C ARG A 57 -16.78 8.37 -7.86
N GLU A 58 -17.02 7.95 -9.09
CA GLU A 58 -16.39 8.54 -10.28
C GLU A 58 -16.54 10.06 -10.37
N ALA A 59 -17.71 10.59 -10.02
CA ALA A 59 -18.00 12.02 -10.00
C ALA A 59 -17.03 12.86 -9.15
N LEU A 60 -16.36 12.26 -8.15
CA LEU A 60 -15.44 12.94 -7.22
C LEU A 60 -13.96 12.75 -7.57
N TYR A 61 -13.63 11.80 -8.45
CA TYR A 61 -12.27 11.35 -8.73
C TYR A 61 -11.87 11.71 -10.16
N ARG A 62 -11.72 13.02 -10.37
CA ARG A 62 -11.26 13.63 -11.63
C ARG A 62 -9.73 13.63 -11.72
N LYS A 63 -9.22 13.83 -12.93
CA LYS A 63 -7.79 13.98 -13.24
C LYS A 63 -7.10 14.92 -12.25
N GLY A 64 -5.95 14.48 -11.74
CA GLY A 64 -5.12 15.18 -10.76
C GLY A 64 -5.49 14.89 -9.30
N LYS A 65 -6.62 14.22 -9.03
CA LYS A 65 -6.99 13.79 -7.68
C LYS A 65 -6.00 12.74 -7.17
N LYS A 66 -5.65 12.85 -5.89
CA LYS A 66 -4.70 11.97 -5.20
C LYS A 66 -5.40 10.99 -4.28
N ILE A 67 -4.88 9.77 -4.21
CA ILE A 67 -5.36 8.68 -3.36
C ILE A 67 -4.15 8.14 -2.58
N ASP A 68 -4.12 8.39 -1.28
CA ASP A 68 -3.07 7.85 -0.42
C ASP A 68 -3.28 6.35 -0.16
N LEU A 69 -2.21 5.59 -0.35
CA LEU A 69 -2.14 4.17 -0.05
C LEU A 69 -1.57 3.95 1.36
N PRO A 70 -1.83 2.78 1.98
CA PRO A 70 -1.26 2.45 3.28
C PRO A 70 0.27 2.48 3.28
N LYS A 71 0.85 2.93 4.39
CA LYS A 71 2.28 2.85 4.63
C LYS A 71 2.64 1.48 5.21
N ALA A 72 3.83 1.03 4.88
CA ALA A 72 4.50 0.00 5.64
C ALA A 72 5.29 0.63 6.80
N HIS A 73 5.60 -0.19 7.78
CA HIS A 73 6.37 0.14 8.96
C HIS A 73 7.50 -0.86 9.13
N ASP A 74 8.64 -0.36 9.59
CA ASP A 74 9.81 -1.14 9.93
C ASP A 74 10.17 -0.81 11.39
N ILE A 75 10.42 -1.86 12.18
CA ILE A 75 10.56 -1.76 13.64
C ILE A 75 12.02 -1.79 14.10
N ASP A 76 12.99 -1.85 13.17
CA ASP A 76 14.42 -1.72 13.49
C ASP A 76 14.69 -0.38 14.21
N LEU A 77 15.73 -0.30 15.04
CA LEU A 77 15.97 0.90 15.87
C LEU A 77 16.75 2.00 15.12
N LEU A 78 17.58 1.63 14.16
CA LEU A 78 18.37 2.60 13.40
C LEU A 78 17.59 3.15 12.19
N PRO A 79 17.64 4.46 11.90
CA PRO A 79 16.95 5.06 10.75
C PRO A 79 17.30 4.44 9.40
N GLU A 80 18.54 4.03 9.20
CA GLU A 80 19.03 3.38 7.98
C GLU A 80 18.45 1.98 7.76
N HIS A 81 18.09 1.28 8.82
CA HIS A 81 17.43 -0.01 8.79
C HIS A 81 15.90 0.14 8.68
N ARG A 82 15.35 1.28 9.10
CA ARG A 82 13.94 1.62 8.89
C ARG A 82 13.61 2.31 7.57
N LEU A 83 14.58 2.52 6.69
CA LEU A 83 14.32 3.22 5.44
C LEU A 83 13.42 2.37 4.54
N ILE A 84 12.25 2.87 4.16
CA ILE A 84 11.30 2.16 3.31
C ILE A 84 11.20 2.85 1.95
N ARG A 85 11.25 2.06 0.88
CA ARG A 85 10.89 2.49 -0.46
C ARG A 85 9.71 1.68 -0.97
N TYR A 86 8.94 2.32 -1.84
CA TYR A 86 7.76 1.75 -2.44
C TYR A 86 7.88 1.62 -3.95
N THR A 87 7.31 0.55 -4.49
CA THR A 87 7.09 0.37 -5.93
C THR A 87 5.67 -0.12 -6.15
N LEU A 88 5.04 0.30 -7.24
CA LEU A 88 3.74 -0.18 -7.66
C LEU A 88 3.90 -1.08 -8.88
N GLU A 89 3.40 -2.31 -8.78
CA GLU A 89 3.26 -3.23 -9.90
C GLU A 89 1.81 -3.19 -10.39
N HIS A 90 1.62 -2.82 -11.66
CA HIS A 90 0.30 -2.80 -12.29
C HIS A 90 -0.06 -4.19 -12.80
N HIS A 91 -1.31 -4.59 -12.62
CA HIS A 91 -1.82 -5.86 -13.16
C HIS A 91 -2.65 -5.70 -14.44
N SER A 92 -2.88 -4.46 -14.90
CA SER A 92 -3.57 -4.19 -16.16
C SER A 92 -3.06 -2.92 -16.87
N PRO A 93 -3.11 -2.86 -18.21
CA PRO A 93 -2.78 -1.64 -18.97
C PRO A 93 -3.68 -0.45 -18.59
N ALA A 94 -4.95 -0.71 -18.31
CA ALA A 94 -5.90 0.33 -17.89
C ALA A 94 -5.45 1.03 -16.59
N ALA A 95 -4.89 0.28 -15.63
CA ALA A 95 -4.38 0.85 -14.40
C ALA A 95 -3.17 1.77 -14.66
N GLU A 96 -2.25 1.39 -15.55
CA GLU A 96 -1.07 2.18 -15.92
C GLU A 96 -1.46 3.48 -16.65
N GLU A 97 -2.52 3.46 -17.45
CA GLU A 97 -3.02 4.66 -18.12
C GLU A 97 -3.78 5.63 -17.22
N ILE A 98 -4.36 5.13 -16.12
CA ILE A 98 -5.24 5.90 -15.22
C ILE A 98 -4.50 6.38 -13.98
N PHE A 99 -3.53 5.61 -13.46
CA PHE A 99 -2.83 5.93 -12.24
C PHE A 99 -1.33 6.20 -12.48
N HIS A 100 -0.86 7.33 -11.99
CA HIS A 100 0.56 7.59 -11.78
C HIS A 100 0.91 7.35 -10.32
N PHE A 101 1.93 6.51 -10.07
CA PHE A 101 2.43 6.27 -8.73
C PHE A 101 3.52 7.28 -8.36
N GLU A 102 3.35 7.92 -7.21
CA GLU A 102 4.37 8.78 -6.60
C GLU A 102 4.47 8.53 -5.10
N VAL A 103 5.61 8.89 -4.51
CA VAL A 103 5.75 8.97 -3.05
C VAL A 103 5.77 10.45 -2.69
N SER A 104 4.80 10.88 -1.88
CA SER A 104 4.69 12.27 -1.44
C SER A 104 5.87 12.70 -0.56
N SER A 105 6.01 14.01 -0.32
CA SER A 105 7.02 14.57 0.59
C SER A 105 6.91 14.05 2.03
N SER A 106 5.76 13.50 2.41
CA SER A 106 5.52 12.87 3.71
C SER A 106 5.84 11.37 3.73
N GLU A 107 6.54 10.86 2.71
CA GLU A 107 6.85 9.43 2.51
C GLU A 107 5.59 8.55 2.39
N THR A 108 4.46 9.15 1.99
CA THR A 108 3.21 8.42 1.76
C THR A 108 3.16 7.94 0.30
N PRO A 109 2.99 6.63 0.04
CA PRO A 109 2.73 6.14 -1.30
C PRO A 109 1.36 6.63 -1.76
N THR A 110 1.29 7.23 -2.95
CA THR A 110 0.10 7.93 -3.44
C THR A 110 -0.13 7.61 -4.92
N LEU A 111 -1.40 7.35 -5.28
CA LEU A 111 -1.84 7.30 -6.67
C LEU A 111 -2.36 8.66 -7.10
N VAL A 112 -1.91 9.16 -8.24
CA VAL A 112 -2.41 10.38 -8.87
C VAL A 112 -3.17 10.00 -10.14
N LEU A 113 -4.41 10.46 -10.25
CA LEU A 113 -5.25 10.18 -11.42
C LEU A 113 -4.77 10.96 -12.65
N LEU A 114 -4.43 10.24 -13.73
CA LEU A 114 -4.05 10.80 -15.03
C LEU A 114 -5.26 11.11 -15.91
N LYS A 115 -6.36 10.39 -15.68
CA LYS A 115 -7.67 10.52 -16.32
C LYS A 115 -8.77 10.54 -15.26
N ASP A 116 -9.97 10.93 -15.64
CA ASP A 116 -11.15 10.78 -14.78
C ASP A 116 -11.48 9.30 -14.61
N LEU A 117 -11.98 8.91 -13.43
CA LEU A 117 -12.61 7.61 -13.28
C LEU A 117 -13.96 7.62 -14.00
N ASP A 118 -14.31 6.48 -14.58
CA ASP A 118 -15.52 6.24 -15.37
C ASP A 118 -15.87 4.76 -15.24
N ALA A 119 -16.99 4.46 -14.59
CA ALA A 119 -17.42 3.10 -14.26
C ALA A 119 -17.78 2.32 -15.53
N GLU A 120 -18.35 2.98 -16.53
CA GLU A 120 -18.68 2.42 -17.84
C GLU A 120 -17.44 1.97 -18.61
N THR A 121 -16.34 2.71 -18.50
CA THR A 121 -15.06 2.32 -19.09
C THR A 121 -14.39 1.19 -18.30
N GLN A 122 -14.28 1.34 -16.98
CA GLN A 122 -13.60 0.36 -16.14
C GLN A 122 -14.03 0.49 -14.66
N GLU A 123 -14.82 -0.48 -14.18
CA GLU A 123 -15.34 -0.50 -12.81
C GLU A 123 -14.36 -1.00 -11.75
N TYR A 124 -13.25 -1.64 -12.14
CA TYR A 124 -12.34 -2.31 -11.22
C TYR A 124 -10.87 -2.24 -11.63
N PHE A 125 -10.01 -1.96 -10.65
CA PHE A 125 -8.55 -1.98 -10.80
C PHE A 125 -7.91 -2.81 -9.70
N ASN A 126 -6.90 -3.60 -10.07
CA ASN A 126 -6.02 -4.31 -9.16
C ASN A 126 -4.55 -3.95 -9.40
N MET A 127 -3.80 -3.74 -8.32
CA MET A 127 -2.37 -3.45 -8.33
C MET A 127 -1.69 -4.13 -7.14
N THR A 128 -0.37 -4.31 -7.17
CA THR A 128 0.41 -4.71 -5.99
C THR A 128 1.30 -3.55 -5.56
N LEU A 129 1.12 -3.07 -4.33
CA LEU A 129 2.07 -2.17 -3.69
C LEU A 129 3.15 -2.98 -2.98
N LEU A 130 4.41 -2.74 -3.35
CA LEU A 130 5.59 -3.33 -2.73
C LEU A 130 6.24 -2.31 -1.78
N ALA A 131 6.61 -2.76 -0.59
CA ALA A 131 7.45 -2.02 0.35
C ALA A 131 8.72 -2.82 0.64
N PHE A 132 9.88 -2.18 0.56
CA PHE A 132 11.18 -2.82 0.77
C PHE A 132 12.19 -1.84 1.38
N ASN A 133 13.14 -2.37 2.14
CA ASN A 133 14.31 -1.60 2.60
C ASN A 133 15.39 -1.64 1.49
N PRO A 134 15.83 -0.49 0.94
CA PRO A 134 16.84 -0.46 -0.11
C PRO A 134 18.22 -0.98 0.36
N SER A 135 18.53 -0.89 1.65
CA SER A 135 19.75 -1.41 2.27
C SER A 135 19.81 -2.94 2.22
N ARG A 136 18.65 -3.61 2.12
CA ARG A 136 18.52 -5.07 2.00
C ARG A 136 18.55 -5.59 0.55
N ARG A 137 18.89 -4.76 -0.44
CA ARG A 137 18.94 -5.16 -1.85
C ARG A 137 20.05 -6.20 -2.10
N PRO A 138 19.78 -7.27 -2.87
CA PRO A 138 20.75 -8.32 -3.19
C PRO A 138 21.69 -7.84 -4.30
N HIS A 139 22.68 -7.00 -3.98
CA HIS A 139 23.83 -6.78 -4.87
C HIS A 139 24.98 -7.77 -4.59
N PHE A 140 24.78 -8.68 -3.63
CA PHE A 140 25.63 -9.83 -3.41
C PHE A 140 24.78 -11.10 -3.55
N PRO A 141 25.24 -12.13 -4.28
CA PRO A 141 24.59 -13.42 -4.26
C PRO A 141 24.53 -13.88 -2.81
N SER A 142 23.36 -14.32 -2.39
CA SER A 142 23.10 -14.93 -1.08
C SER A 142 24.01 -16.16 -0.90
N MET A 143 25.24 -15.95 -0.44
CA MET A 143 26.17 -17.03 -0.10
C MET A 143 26.18 -17.30 1.42
N TYR A 144 25.57 -16.42 2.23
CA TYR A 144 25.49 -16.56 3.69
C TYR A 144 24.08 -16.45 4.29
N MET A 145 23.03 -16.27 3.49
CA MET A 145 21.64 -16.26 3.97
C MET A 145 20.94 -17.52 3.46
N GLY A 146 21.01 -18.59 4.26
CA GLY A 146 20.26 -19.82 4.01
C GLY A 146 18.75 -19.55 3.95
N ASP A 147 18.07 -20.12 2.96
CA ASP A 147 16.62 -20.32 2.86
C ASP A 147 15.67 -19.14 3.11
N ARG A 148 16.15 -17.89 3.12
CA ARG A 148 15.26 -16.72 3.20
C ARG A 148 14.66 -16.44 1.83
N SER A 149 13.40 -16.83 1.62
CA SER A 149 12.64 -16.52 0.40
C SER A 149 12.59 -15.00 0.17
N SER A 150 12.41 -14.56 -1.08
CA SER A 150 12.23 -13.13 -1.43
C SER A 150 11.10 -12.47 -0.62
N GLU A 151 10.11 -13.26 -0.17
CA GLU A 151 9.01 -12.85 0.71
C GLU A 151 9.48 -12.35 2.10
N GLN A 152 10.70 -12.67 2.52
CA GLN A 152 11.23 -12.20 3.80
C GLN A 152 11.84 -10.80 3.72
N LEU A 153 12.16 -10.27 2.52
CA LEU A 153 12.84 -8.98 2.36
C LEU A 153 11.90 -7.84 1.93
N GLU A 154 10.76 -8.17 1.34
CA GLU A 154 9.77 -7.21 0.88
C GLU A 154 8.37 -7.58 1.37
N SER A 155 7.54 -6.57 1.59
CA SER A 155 6.13 -6.73 1.95
C SER A 155 5.25 -6.34 0.77
N ARG A 156 4.21 -7.13 0.53
CA ARG A 156 3.26 -6.97 -0.58
C ARG A 156 1.88 -6.63 -0.04
N LEU A 157 1.22 -5.65 -0.64
CA LEU A 157 -0.18 -5.30 -0.36
C LEU A 157 -0.95 -5.29 -1.69
N GLN A 158 -2.00 -6.10 -1.78
CA GLN A 158 -2.93 -6.03 -2.89
C GLN A 158 -3.78 -4.76 -2.77
N VAL A 159 -3.86 -3.96 -3.82
CA VAL A 159 -4.65 -2.74 -3.89
C VAL A 159 -5.81 -2.99 -4.85
N GLU A 160 -7.03 -2.91 -4.33
CA GLU A 160 -8.27 -3.10 -5.08
C GLU A 160 -9.09 -1.82 -5.05
N ILE A 161 -9.37 -1.28 -6.23
CA ILE A 161 -10.18 -0.07 -6.39
C ILE A 161 -11.42 -0.43 -7.19
N TYR A 162 -12.58 -0.17 -6.62
CA TYR A 162 -13.89 -0.28 -7.25
C TYR A 162 -14.39 1.12 -7.55
N VAL A 163 -14.72 1.38 -8.81
CA VAL A 163 -15.38 2.61 -9.22
C VAL A 163 -16.88 2.43 -8.95
N VAL A 164 -17.44 3.34 -8.17
CA VAL A 164 -18.86 3.34 -7.87
C VAL A 164 -19.55 4.15 -8.95
N ASP A 165 -20.25 3.43 -9.83
CA ASP A 165 -21.18 3.95 -10.82
C ASP A 165 -22.17 4.93 -10.17
N MET A 166 -22.25 6.11 -10.77
CA MET A 166 -23.27 7.11 -10.55
C MET A 166 -24.08 7.24 -11.83
N ASN A 167 -25.40 7.38 -11.70
CA ASN A 167 -26.28 7.64 -12.83
C ASN A 167 -26.08 9.08 -13.38
N ASP A 168 -24.91 9.33 -13.96
CA ASP A 168 -24.49 10.57 -14.61
C ASP A 168 -24.49 10.46 -16.14
N ASN A 169 -24.69 9.24 -16.66
CA ASN A 169 -25.05 9.01 -18.05
C ASN A 169 -26.54 9.28 -18.28
N GLU A 170 -26.83 10.40 -18.95
CA GLU A 170 -28.20 10.70 -19.38
C GLU A 170 -28.66 9.66 -20.42
N PRO A 171 -29.93 9.21 -20.36
CA PRO A 171 -30.45 8.33 -21.38
C PRO A 171 -30.39 9.04 -22.74
N TYR A 172 -29.71 8.44 -23.70
CA TYR A 172 -29.59 8.96 -25.06
C TYR A 172 -30.35 8.09 -26.05
N PHE A 173 -30.93 8.71 -27.07
CA PHE A 173 -31.51 8.01 -28.21
C PHE A 173 -30.46 7.90 -29.31
N GLU A 174 -30.27 6.69 -29.87
CA GLU A 174 -29.32 6.45 -30.98
C GLU A 174 -29.61 7.34 -32.20
N LYS A 175 -30.90 7.67 -32.42
CA LYS A 175 -31.33 8.59 -33.47
C LYS A 175 -32.10 9.75 -32.86
N SER A 176 -31.86 10.95 -33.38
CA SER A 176 -32.67 12.13 -33.06
C SER A 176 -34.11 12.01 -33.57
N ILE A 177 -34.36 11.19 -34.59
CA ILE A 177 -35.69 10.97 -35.19
C ILE A 177 -35.84 9.49 -35.57
N TYR A 178 -36.96 8.88 -35.17
CA TYR A 178 -37.37 7.54 -35.59
C TYR A 178 -38.64 7.65 -36.46
N ASN A 179 -38.53 7.27 -37.73
CA ASN A 179 -39.65 7.26 -38.66
C ASN A 179 -40.20 5.84 -38.81
N VAL A 180 -41.49 5.67 -38.56
CA VAL A 180 -42.19 4.38 -38.68
C VAL A 180 -43.48 4.59 -39.47
N THR A 181 -43.74 3.70 -40.42
CA THR A 181 -44.98 3.72 -41.22
C THR A 181 -45.88 2.58 -40.73
N VAL A 182 -47.14 2.89 -40.45
CA VAL A 182 -48.10 1.94 -39.87
C VAL A 182 -49.36 1.89 -40.75
N PRO A 183 -49.85 0.70 -41.12
CA PRO A 183 -51.12 0.54 -41.84
C PRO A 183 -52.31 1.07 -41.04
N GLU A 184 -53.30 1.65 -41.72
CA GLU A 184 -54.49 2.23 -41.07
C GLU A 184 -55.39 1.18 -40.38
N ASP A 185 -55.31 -0.08 -40.81
CA ASP A 185 -56.06 -1.21 -40.30
C ASP A 185 -55.35 -1.93 -39.14
N THR A 186 -54.32 -1.32 -38.56
CA THR A 186 -53.57 -1.89 -37.44
C THR A 186 -54.46 -2.05 -36.20
N LEU A 187 -54.46 -3.26 -35.63
CA LEU A 187 -55.26 -3.62 -34.45
C LEU A 187 -54.86 -2.81 -33.21
N LEU A 188 -55.85 -2.54 -32.36
CA LEU A 188 -55.63 -1.89 -31.08
C LEU A 188 -54.72 -2.73 -30.17
N GLY A 189 -53.75 -2.06 -29.54
CA GLY A 189 -52.76 -2.68 -28.66
C GLY A 189 -51.50 -3.19 -29.37
N THR A 190 -51.38 -2.98 -30.69
CA THR A 190 -50.16 -3.34 -31.43
C THR A 190 -49.01 -2.40 -31.05
N THR A 191 -47.87 -2.95 -30.63
CA THR A 191 -46.63 -2.18 -30.44
C THR A 191 -46.09 -1.75 -31.79
N ILE A 192 -46.07 -0.44 -32.03
CA ILE A 192 -45.67 0.16 -33.33
C ILE A 192 -44.14 0.29 -33.44
N PHE A 193 -43.50 0.65 -32.34
CA PHE A 193 -42.07 0.85 -32.30
C PHE A 193 -41.60 0.69 -30.85
N GLN A 194 -40.46 0.05 -30.68
CA GLN A 194 -39.80 -0.08 -29.39
C GLN A 194 -38.38 0.45 -29.56
N VAL A 195 -38.03 1.44 -28.74
CA VAL A 195 -36.64 1.83 -28.58
C VAL A 195 -36.06 0.94 -27.49
N CYS A 196 -34.96 0.27 -27.80
CA CYS A 196 -34.16 -0.45 -26.83
C CYS A 196 -32.85 0.31 -26.60
N HIS A 197 -32.32 0.16 -25.39
CA HIS A 197 -30.99 0.58 -25.00
C HIS A 197 -29.98 -0.54 -25.32
#